data_AF-A0A3N5Q320-F1
#
_entry.id   AF-A0A3N5Q320-F1
#
_cell.length_a   1.000
_cell.length_b   1.000
_cell.length_c   1.000
_cell.angle_alpha   90.00
_cell.angle_beta   90.00
_cell.angle_gamma   90.00
#
_symmetry.space_group_name_H-M   'P 1'
#
loop_
_entity.id
_entity.type
_entity.pdbx_description
1 polymer ?
#
loop_
_entity_poly.entity_id
_entity_poly.type
_entity_poly.pdbx_seq_one_letter_code
_entity_poly.pdbx_strand_id
1 'polypeptide(L)'
;MKKLLALALFATIAVNGTYLVSQTGMPAVPKVIDTGKAPTVKDPTSLLGDITKGTKSLTSTVSKAVSSGALDKTKGTELLSSLKGLQGSADGLYKGVTGGKNLMSMTGDVKTLMSHANKVDKLVGGVPGLKDVTSSWNGLEGQINSLSKLAGL
;
A
#
# COMPACT_ATOMS: atom_id res chain seq x y z
N MET A 1 25.14 -40.30 -12.01
CA MET A 1 23.70 -40.23 -11.65
C MET A 1 23.55 -39.81 -10.18
N LYS A 2 23.18 -38.55 -9.91
CA LYS A 2 22.70 -38.04 -8.61
C LYS A 2 21.67 -36.94 -8.94
N LYS A 3 20.38 -37.30 -9.06
CA LYS A 3 19.28 -37.04 -8.09
C LYS A 3 19.19 -35.55 -7.72
N LEU A 4 18.39 -34.77 -8.43
CA LEU A 4 16.95 -34.46 -8.22
C LEU A 4 16.74 -33.19 -7.37
N LEU A 5 16.07 -32.25 -8.03
CA LEU A 5 15.35 -31.05 -7.57
C LEU A 5 14.89 -31.09 -6.10
N ALA A 6 15.18 -30.05 -5.32
CA ALA A 6 14.48 -29.75 -4.07
C ALA A 6 14.08 -28.27 -4.01
N LEU A 7 12.79 -28.07 -4.23
CA LEU A 7 11.98 -26.89 -4.02
C LEU A 7 12.23 -26.30 -2.61
N ALA A 8 12.67 -25.04 -2.52
CA ALA A 8 12.72 -24.34 -1.25
C ALA A 8 11.29 -24.04 -0.79
N LEU A 9 10.83 -24.82 0.19
CA LEU A 9 9.53 -24.78 0.83
C LEU A 9 9.39 -23.47 1.62
N PHE A 10 8.33 -22.69 1.39
CA PHE A 10 7.96 -21.57 2.26
C PHE A 10 7.51 -22.14 3.62
N ALA A 11 8.30 -21.90 4.67
CA ALA A 11 7.87 -22.16 6.04
C ALA A 11 7.22 -20.90 6.61
N THR A 12 5.88 -20.86 6.57
CA THR A 12 5.09 -20.01 7.45
C THR A 12 5.19 -20.56 8.87
N ILE A 13 5.86 -19.85 9.76
CA ILE A 13 5.79 -20.11 11.20
C ILE A 13 4.83 -19.08 11.79
N ALA A 14 3.56 -19.47 11.93
CA ALA A 14 2.65 -18.86 12.88
C ALA A 14 2.74 -19.67 14.18
N VAL A 15 3.59 -19.23 15.12
CA VAL A 15 3.57 -19.77 16.49
C VAL A 15 2.35 -19.16 17.18
N ASN A 16 1.26 -19.93 17.23
CA ASN A 16 0.18 -19.67 18.18
C ASN A 16 0.72 -19.94 19.59
N GLY A 17 0.54 -18.95 20.46
CA GLY A 17 1.31 -18.77 21.69
C GLY A 17 1.18 -19.88 22.74
N THR A 18 2.28 -20.09 23.45
CA THR A 18 2.27 -20.51 24.85
C THR A 18 3.03 -19.46 25.65
N TYR A 19 2.30 -18.89 26.61
CA TYR A 19 2.73 -17.84 27.53
C TYR A 19 3.82 -18.34 28.48
N LEU A 20 4.77 -17.46 28.80
CA LEU A 20 5.58 -17.58 30.01
C LEU A 20 4.64 -17.42 31.22
N VAL A 21 4.41 -18.49 31.97
CA VAL A 21 3.76 -18.42 33.29
C VAL A 21 4.86 -18.26 34.34
N SER A 22 4.94 -17.08 34.95
CA SER A 22 5.59 -16.89 36.24
C SER A 22 4.58 -17.22 37.35
N GLN A 23 5.08 -17.85 38.41
CA GLN A 23 4.36 -18.30 39.59
C GLN A 23 3.63 -17.14 40.31
N THR A 24 2.35 -17.32 40.61
CA THR A 24 1.68 -17.08 41.91
C THR A 24 0.17 -17.12 41.71
N GLY A 25 -0.52 -17.87 42.58
CA GLY A 25 -1.86 -18.38 42.33
C GLY A 25 -2.98 -17.34 42.35
N MET A 26 -3.74 -17.30 41.26
CA MET A 26 -5.18 -17.00 41.24
C MET A 26 -5.82 -17.79 40.08
N PRO A 27 -7.04 -18.33 40.22
CA PRO A 27 -7.72 -18.96 39.09
C PRO A 27 -8.07 -17.89 38.06
N ALA A 28 -7.41 -17.93 36.90
CA ALA A 28 -7.69 -17.03 35.79
C ALA A 28 -9.11 -17.32 35.26
N VAL A 29 -10.03 -16.37 35.46
CA VAL A 29 -11.29 -16.32 34.72
C VAL A 29 -10.94 -16.25 33.23
N PRO A 30 -11.47 -17.12 32.35
CA PRO A 30 -11.23 -16.99 30.92
C PRO A 30 -11.87 -15.69 30.43
N LYS A 31 -11.07 -14.62 30.32
CA LYS A 31 -11.44 -13.46 29.54
C LYS A 31 -11.39 -13.92 28.08
N VAL A 32 -12.55 -13.98 27.44
CA VAL A 32 -12.63 -14.06 25.98
C VAL A 32 -11.95 -12.79 25.47
N ILE A 33 -10.68 -12.91 25.10
CA ILE A 33 -10.02 -11.91 24.29
C ILE A 33 -10.64 -12.11 22.91
N ASP A 34 -11.52 -11.19 22.52
CA ASP A 34 -11.90 -11.02 21.13
C ASP A 34 -10.60 -10.82 20.36
N THR A 35 -10.09 -11.91 19.76
CA THR A 35 -8.90 -11.90 18.92
C THR A 35 -9.32 -11.23 17.64
N GLY A 36 -9.48 -9.90 17.71
CA GLY A 36 -9.63 -9.02 16.59
C GLY A 36 -8.57 -9.44 15.57
N LYS A 37 -9.07 -10.00 14.48
CA LYS A 37 -8.38 -10.40 13.25
C LYS A 37 -6.93 -9.88 13.23
N ALA A 38 -5.95 -10.79 13.35
CA ALA A 38 -4.55 -10.44 13.13
C ALA A 38 -4.48 -9.60 11.85
N PRO A 39 -3.80 -8.43 11.83
CA PRO A 39 -3.76 -7.58 10.66
C PRO A 39 -3.23 -8.43 9.49
N THR A 40 -4.13 -8.78 8.57
CA THR A 40 -3.77 -9.50 7.36
C THR A 40 -2.82 -8.62 6.60
N VAL A 41 -1.52 -8.94 6.65
CA VAL A 41 -0.53 -8.36 5.75
C VAL A 41 -0.99 -8.73 4.36
N LYS A 42 -1.58 -7.76 3.64
CA LYS A 42 -1.95 -7.97 2.24
C LYS A 42 -0.69 -8.35 1.48
N ASP A 43 -0.79 -9.36 0.62
CA ASP A 43 0.32 -9.72 -0.25
C ASP A 43 0.65 -8.53 -1.19
N PRO A 44 1.91 -8.41 -1.66
CA PRO A 44 2.34 -7.32 -2.51
C PRO A 44 1.45 -7.11 -3.75
N THR A 45 0.92 -8.18 -4.33
CA THR A 45 0.09 -8.12 -5.54
C THR A 45 -1.27 -7.52 -5.23
N SER A 46 -1.93 -7.96 -4.15
CA SER A 46 -3.19 -7.35 -3.70
C SER A 46 -3.00 -5.87 -3.34
N LEU A 47 -1.92 -5.53 -2.65
CA LEU A 47 -1.63 -4.16 -2.26
C LEU A 47 -1.39 -3.26 -3.49
N LEU A 48 -0.58 -3.73 -4.44
CA LEU A 48 -0.36 -3.03 -5.72
C LEU A 48 -1.65 -2.90 -6.52
N GLY A 49 -2.50 -3.92 -6.54
CA GLY A 49 -3.80 -3.87 -7.20
C GLY A 49 -4.72 -2.79 -6.61
N ASP A 50 -4.74 -2.65 -5.29
CA ASP A 50 -5.47 -1.59 -4.61
C ASP A 50 -4.90 -0.21 -4.91
N ILE A 51 -3.57 -0.05 -4.86
CA ILE A 51 -2.89 1.21 -5.22
C ILE A 51 -3.20 1.60 -6.67
N THR A 52 -3.14 0.65 -7.61
CA THR A 52 -3.48 0.88 -9.02
C THR A 52 -4.94 1.34 -9.19
N LYS A 53 -5.89 0.70 -8.51
CA LYS A 53 -7.31 1.09 -8.59
C LYS A 53 -7.56 2.45 -7.95
N GLY A 54 -6.98 2.68 -6.77
CA GLY A 54 -7.13 3.93 -6.04
C GLY A 54 -6.53 5.11 -6.78
N THR A 55 -5.32 4.96 -7.36
CA THR A 55 -4.69 6.03 -8.17
C THR A 55 -5.50 6.36 -9.43
N LYS A 56 -6.08 5.37 -10.11
CA LYS A 56 -7.02 5.59 -11.24
C LYS A 56 -8.27 6.34 -10.80
N SER A 57 -8.88 5.92 -9.70
CA SER A 57 -10.07 6.58 -9.14
C SER A 57 -9.76 8.03 -8.76
N LEU A 58 -8.66 8.27 -8.05
CA LEU A 58 -8.23 9.60 -7.63
C LEU A 58 -7.92 10.50 -8.83
N THR A 59 -7.23 9.98 -9.85
CA THR A 59 -6.98 10.72 -11.11
C THR A 59 -8.28 11.12 -11.78
N SER A 60 -9.28 10.25 -11.82
CA SER A 60 -10.60 10.55 -12.38
C SER A 60 -11.32 11.65 -11.56
N THR A 61 -11.33 11.54 -10.23
CA THR A 61 -11.94 12.53 -9.34
C THR A 61 -11.32 13.91 -9.51
N VAL A 62 -9.98 13.99 -9.50
CA VAL A 62 -9.28 15.26 -9.72
C VAL A 62 -9.55 15.79 -11.13
N SER A 63 -9.60 14.94 -12.16
CA SER A 63 -9.90 15.37 -13.52
C SER A 63 -11.28 16.01 -13.60
N LYS A 64 -12.29 15.42 -12.96
CA LYS A 64 -13.64 15.99 -12.90
C LYS A 64 -13.67 17.30 -12.11
N ALA A 65 -12.92 17.40 -11.01
CA ALA A 65 -12.82 18.61 -10.22
C ALA A 65 -12.19 19.77 -11.01
N VAL A 66 -11.16 19.49 -11.82
CA VAL A 66 -10.56 20.48 -12.73
C VAL A 66 -11.52 20.89 -13.83
N SER A 67 -12.19 19.93 -14.48
CA SER A 67 -13.13 20.22 -15.58
C SER A 67 -14.38 20.99 -15.13
N SER A 68 -14.84 20.78 -13.88
CA SER A 68 -15.97 21.50 -13.29
C SER A 68 -15.60 22.86 -12.68
N GLY A 69 -14.30 23.17 -12.58
CA GLY A 69 -13.82 24.39 -11.93
C GLY A 69 -13.82 24.34 -10.39
N ALA A 70 -14.16 23.20 -9.79
CA ALA A 70 -14.05 22.98 -8.34
C ALA A 70 -12.59 22.99 -7.85
N LEU A 71 -11.65 22.72 -8.76
CA LEU A 71 -10.22 22.84 -8.54
C LEU A 71 -9.63 23.89 -9.48
N ASP A 72 -8.75 24.74 -8.93
CA ASP A 72 -7.92 25.65 -9.73
C ASP A 72 -7.23 24.90 -10.88
N LYS A 73 -7.27 25.46 -12.09
CA LYS A 73 -6.77 24.78 -13.29
C LYS A 73 -5.27 24.53 -13.23
N THR A 74 -4.50 25.46 -12.68
CA THR A 74 -3.03 25.33 -12.61
C THR A 74 -2.65 24.25 -11.62
N LYS A 75 -3.08 24.38 -10.35
CA LYS A 75 -2.82 23.39 -9.29
C LYS A 75 -3.41 22.02 -9.64
N GLY A 76 -4.59 22.00 -10.24
CA GLY A 76 -5.26 20.78 -10.65
C GLY A 76 -4.56 20.05 -11.79
N THR A 77 -3.98 20.77 -12.76
CA THR A 77 -3.19 20.17 -13.83
C THR A 77 -1.87 19.59 -13.30
N GLU A 78 -1.22 20.28 -12.35
CA GLU A 78 -0.02 19.76 -11.68
C GLU A 78 -0.32 18.49 -10.86
N LEU A 79 -1.42 18.50 -10.11
CA LEU A 79 -1.88 17.33 -9.35
C LEU A 79 -2.21 16.16 -10.28
N LEU A 80 -2.91 16.42 -11.40
CA LEU A 80 -3.20 15.40 -12.41
C LEU A 80 -1.94 14.80 -13.03
N SER A 81 -0.94 15.63 -13.33
CA SER A 81 0.34 15.17 -13.87
C SER A 81 1.05 14.24 -12.87
N SER A 82 1.10 14.66 -11.60
CA SER A 82 1.70 13.86 -10.51
C SER A 82 0.96 12.54 -10.26
N LEU A 83 -0.38 12.57 -10.30
CA LEU A 83 -1.22 11.37 -10.16
C LEU A 83 -1.05 10.39 -11.33
N LYS A 84 -0.88 10.89 -12.57
CA LYS A 84 -0.57 10.04 -13.73
C LYS A 84 0.81 9.38 -13.60
N GLY A 85 1.81 10.10 -13.10
CA GLY A 85 3.12 9.53 -12.78
C GLY A 85 3.02 8.43 -11.72
N LEU A 86 2.28 8.70 -10.64
CA LEU A 86 2.01 7.71 -9.58
C LEU A 86 1.30 6.46 -10.13
N GLN A 87 0.26 6.66 -10.94
CA GLN A 87 -0.48 5.57 -11.58
C GLN A 87 0.44 4.74 -12.49
N GLY A 88 1.28 5.39 -13.31
CA GLY A 88 2.23 4.70 -14.19
C GLY A 88 3.22 3.85 -13.40
N SER A 89 3.78 4.37 -12.30
CA SER A 89 4.65 3.61 -11.41
C SER A 89 3.92 2.44 -10.75
N ALA A 90 2.69 2.64 -10.27
CA ALA A 90 1.88 1.58 -9.67
C ALA A 90 1.54 0.47 -10.68
N ASP A 91 1.10 0.82 -11.89
CA ASP A 91 0.82 -0.11 -12.99
C ASP A 91 2.09 -0.90 -13.37
N GLY A 92 3.27 -0.24 -13.41
CA GLY A 92 4.55 -0.87 -13.70
C GLY A 92 4.96 -1.89 -12.64
N LEU A 93 4.86 -1.52 -11.36
CA LEU A 93 5.12 -2.42 -10.23
C LEU A 93 4.16 -3.61 -10.22
N TYR A 94 2.85 -3.36 -10.40
CA TYR A 94 1.84 -4.42 -10.47
C TYR A 94 2.14 -5.42 -11.58
N LYS A 95 2.46 -4.94 -12.79
CA LYS A 95 2.86 -5.80 -13.92
C LYS A 95 4.15 -6.57 -13.63
N GLY A 96 5.13 -5.94 -12.98
CA GLY A 96 6.37 -6.60 -12.61
C GLY A 96 6.14 -7.75 -11.65
N VAL A 97 5.40 -7.51 -10.56
CA VAL A 97 5.11 -8.52 -9.54
C VAL A 97 4.22 -9.65 -10.09
N THR A 98 3.16 -9.32 -10.83
CA THR A 98 2.32 -10.34 -11.50
C THR A 98 3.06 -11.12 -12.59
N GLY A 99 4.07 -10.50 -13.21
CA GLY A 99 4.99 -11.14 -14.15
C GLY A 99 6.11 -11.96 -13.49
N GLY A 100 6.08 -12.13 -12.16
CA GLY A 100 7.01 -12.98 -11.42
C GLY A 100 8.25 -12.28 -10.86
N LYS A 101 8.37 -10.95 -10.98
CA LYS A 101 9.46 -10.22 -10.31
C LYS A 101 9.20 -10.11 -8.81
N ASN A 102 10.27 -10.20 -8.02
CA ASN A 102 10.18 -9.94 -6.58
C ASN A 102 10.17 -8.43 -6.32
N LEU A 103 9.29 -7.94 -5.43
CA LEU A 103 9.23 -6.54 -5.03
C LEU A 103 10.59 -6.00 -4.55
N MET A 104 11.38 -6.82 -3.83
CA MET A 104 12.73 -6.46 -3.39
C MET A 104 13.72 -6.22 -4.55
N SER A 105 13.48 -6.80 -5.71
CA SER A 105 14.26 -6.54 -6.94
C SER A 105 13.81 -5.26 -7.67
N MET A 106 12.69 -4.67 -7.24
CA MET A 106 12.07 -3.48 -7.84
C MET A 106 12.12 -2.27 -6.88
N THR A 107 13.06 -2.24 -5.94
CA THR A 107 13.20 -1.14 -4.96
C THR A 107 13.36 0.23 -5.61
N GLY A 108 14.03 0.32 -6.76
CA GLY A 108 14.11 1.56 -7.55
C GLY A 108 12.76 2.04 -8.07
N ASP A 109 11.90 1.11 -8.53
CA ASP A 109 10.55 1.42 -8.99
C ASP A 109 9.64 1.83 -7.82
N VAL A 110 9.79 1.19 -6.65
CA VAL A 110 9.08 1.57 -5.42
C VAL A 110 9.52 2.97 -4.95
N LYS A 111 10.81 3.31 -5.00
CA LYS A 111 11.30 4.68 -4.72
C LYS A 111 10.70 5.70 -5.69
N THR A 112 10.56 5.34 -6.96
CA THR A 112 9.91 6.20 -7.96
C THR A 112 8.43 6.41 -7.64
N LEU A 113 7.72 5.35 -7.27
CA LEU A 113 6.34 5.43 -6.77
C LEU A 113 6.25 6.38 -5.57
N MET A 114 7.10 6.23 -4.55
CA MET A 114 7.13 7.11 -3.38
C MET A 114 7.45 8.57 -3.73
N SER A 115 8.35 8.79 -4.70
CA SER A 115 8.66 10.15 -5.17
C SER A 115 7.43 10.83 -5.78
N HIS A 116 6.66 10.09 -6.60
CA HIS A 116 5.37 10.59 -7.09
C HIS A 116 4.37 10.79 -5.96
N ALA A 117 4.33 9.87 -4.98
CA ALA A 117 3.43 9.97 -3.85
C ALA A 117 3.69 11.25 -3.03
N ASN A 118 4.95 11.54 -2.73
CA ASN A 118 5.34 12.76 -2.01
C ASN A 118 5.00 14.05 -2.78
N LYS A 119 5.01 14.01 -4.12
CA LYS A 119 4.55 15.15 -4.94
C LYS A 119 3.05 15.33 -4.85
N VAL A 120 2.29 14.23 -4.91
CA VAL A 120 0.83 14.25 -4.76
C VAL A 120 0.45 14.77 -3.37
N ASP A 121 1.11 14.30 -2.31
CA ASP A 121 0.85 14.73 -0.93
C ASP A 121 0.94 16.25 -0.75
N LYS A 122 2.05 16.83 -1.21
CA LYS A 122 2.28 18.28 -1.17
C LYS A 122 1.20 19.07 -1.91
N LEU A 123 0.68 18.52 -3.01
CA LEU A 123 -0.34 19.17 -3.82
C LEU A 123 -1.73 18.99 -3.20
N VAL A 124 -2.07 17.82 -2.68
CA VAL A 124 -3.37 17.53 -2.04
C VAL A 124 -3.55 18.33 -0.75
N GLY A 125 -2.51 18.45 0.08
CA GLY A 125 -2.55 19.25 1.31
C GLY A 125 -2.77 20.76 1.07
N GLY A 126 -2.54 21.23 -0.16
CA GLY A 126 -2.66 22.64 -0.56
C GLY A 126 -3.96 23.00 -1.28
N VAL A 127 -4.95 22.10 -1.35
CA VAL A 127 -6.20 22.28 -2.11
C VAL A 127 -7.41 22.40 -1.18
N PRO A 128 -7.93 23.61 -0.93
CA PRO A 128 -9.20 23.81 -0.23
C PRO A 128 -10.38 23.27 -1.07
N GLY A 129 -11.36 22.65 -0.44
CA GLY A 129 -12.64 22.28 -1.09
C GLY A 129 -12.74 20.85 -1.63
N LEU A 130 -11.73 20.00 -1.45
CA LEU A 130 -11.72 18.62 -1.96
C LEU A 130 -11.50 17.57 -0.85
N LYS A 131 -12.38 17.55 0.15
CA LYS A 131 -12.35 16.58 1.27
C LYS A 131 -12.30 15.12 0.81
N ASP A 132 -12.97 14.81 -0.29
CA ASP A 132 -13.00 13.46 -0.86
C ASP A 132 -11.66 13.05 -1.48
N VAL A 133 -10.94 14.01 -2.10
CA VAL A 133 -9.58 13.79 -2.63
C VAL A 133 -8.61 13.59 -1.48
N THR A 134 -8.67 14.42 -0.44
CA THR A 134 -7.81 14.27 0.75
C THR A 134 -8.03 12.91 1.43
N SER A 135 -9.29 12.51 1.62
CA SER A 135 -9.59 11.23 2.28
C SER A 135 -9.14 10.03 1.44
N SER A 136 -9.38 10.08 0.11
CA SER A 136 -8.92 9.06 -0.82
C SER A 136 -7.39 8.99 -0.90
N TRP A 137 -6.73 10.15 -0.82
CA TRP A 137 -5.28 10.26 -0.80
C TRP A 137 -4.68 9.63 0.45
N ASN A 138 -5.17 9.97 1.64
CA ASN A 138 -4.65 9.42 2.91
C ASN A 138 -4.74 7.89 2.95
N GLY A 139 -5.82 7.32 2.40
CA GLY A 139 -5.97 5.87 2.26
C GLY A 139 -4.91 5.25 1.33
N LEU A 140 -4.66 5.89 0.18
CA LEU A 140 -3.65 5.45 -0.79
C LEU A 140 -2.22 5.60 -0.24
N GLU A 141 -1.94 6.69 0.45
CA GLU A 141 -0.65 6.95 1.07
C GLU A 141 -0.30 5.85 2.09
N GLY A 142 -1.26 5.46 2.94
CA GLY A 142 -1.08 4.34 3.88
C GLY A 142 -0.75 3.01 3.19
N GLN A 143 -1.34 2.76 2.02
CA GLN A 143 -1.05 1.58 1.21
C GLN A 143 0.35 1.65 0.58
N ILE A 144 0.74 2.80 0.04
CA ILE A 144 2.07 3.03 -0.55
C ILE A 144 3.16 2.88 0.53
N ASN A 145 2.93 3.41 1.73
CA ASN A 145 3.83 3.25 2.87
C ASN A 145 3.95 1.78 3.31
N SER A 146 2.86 1.03 3.26
CA SER A 146 2.90 -0.42 3.52
C SER A 146 3.72 -1.16 2.46
N LEU A 147 3.59 -0.78 1.19
CA LEU A 147 4.36 -1.35 0.09
C LEU A 147 5.86 -1.05 0.22
N SER A 148 6.22 0.18 0.62
CA SER A 148 7.60 0.58 0.91
C SER A 148 8.25 -0.35 1.95
N LYS A 149 7.55 -0.59 3.06
CA LYS A 149 8.04 -1.48 4.12
C LYS A 149 8.25 -2.91 3.60
N LEU A 150 7.34 -3.42 2.77
CA LEU A 150 7.48 -4.74 2.13
C LEU A 150 8.66 -4.79 1.14
N ALA A 151 9.05 -3.66 0.56
CA ALA A 151 10.22 -3.53 -0.30
C ALA A 151 11.53 -3.33 0.49
N GLY A 152 11.48 -3.19 1.81
CA GLY A 152 12.65 -2.94 2.67
C GLY A 152 13.12 -1.48 2.68
N LEU A 153 12.20 -0.53 2.49
CA LEU A 153 12.44 0.92 2.44
C LEU A 153 11.77 1.65 3.61
#